data_AF-A0A174TUY1-F1
#
_entry.id   AF-A0A174TUY1-F1
#
_cell.length_a   1.000
_cell.length_b   1.000
_cell.length_c   1.000
_cell.angle_alpha   90.00
_cell.angle_beta   90.00
_cell.angle_gamma   90.00
#
_symmetry.space_group_name_H-M   'P 1'
#
loop_
_entity.id
_entity.type
_entity.pdbx_description
1 polymer ?
#
loop_
_entity_poly.entity_id
_entity_poly.type
_entity_poly.pdbx_seq_one_letter_code
_entity_poly.pdbx_strand_id
1 'polypeptide(L)' 'MQNSQQIFKLHSEYQPTGDQPQAIEKLVKGFKEGNQCETLLGVTGSGKTFTMANVIAQLNEKSNPPAMLGRIE' A
#
# COMPACT_ATOMS: atom_id res chain seq x y z
N MET A 1 6.17 -2.05 -26.90
CA MET A 1 5.58 -1.08 -25.96
C MET A 1 6.37 -1.18 -24.66
N GLN A 2 7.13 -0.15 -24.28
CA GLN A 2 7.90 -0.18 -23.04
C GLN A 2 6.95 0.08 -21.86
N ASN A 3 6.61 -0.96 -21.10
CA ASN A 3 5.89 -0.83 -19.83
C ASN A 3 6.88 -0.38 -18.75
N SER A 4 7.17 0.91 -18.70
CA SER A 4 7.86 1.50 -17.56
C SER A 4 6.88 1.52 -16.38
N GLN A 5 6.95 0.52 -15.50
CA GLN A 5 6.22 0.52 -14.23
C GLN A 5 6.69 1.74 -13.42
N GLN A 6 5.91 2.83 -13.42
CA GLN A 6 6.21 3.98 -12.59
C GLN A 6 5.90 3.65 -11.14
N ILE A 7 6.94 3.73 -10.31
CA ILE A 7 6.81 3.53 -8.87
C ILE A 7 6.06 4.73 -8.28
N PHE A 8 4.98 4.48 -7.56
CA PHE A 8 4.26 5.52 -6.83
C PHE A 8 5.12 5.99 -5.65
N LYS A 9 5.60 7.24 -5.72
CA LYS A 9 6.35 7.88 -4.62
C LYS A 9 5.46 8.88 -3.92
N LEU A 10 5.09 8.59 -2.68
CA LEU A 10 4.36 9.51 -1.84
C LEU A 10 5.29 10.62 -1.34
N HIS A 11 4.95 11.88 -1.62
CA HIS A 11 5.64 13.04 -1.06
C HIS A 11 4.77 13.69 0.01
N SER A 12 5.31 13.83 1.22
CA SER A 12 4.64 14.48 2.35
C SER A 12 5.66 14.90 3.39
N GLU A 13 5.39 16.02 4.06
CA GLU A 13 6.13 16.45 5.26
C GLU A 13 5.61 15.75 6.53
N TYR A 14 4.47 15.06 6.42
CA TYR A 14 3.80 14.42 7.54
C TYR A 14 4.09 12.92 7.57
N GLN A 15 4.14 12.35 8.76
CA GLN A 15 4.17 10.91 8.98
C GLN A 15 2.78 10.42 9.39
N PRO A 16 2.41 9.16 9.12
CA PRO A 16 1.17 8.60 9.66
C PRO A 16 1.15 8.66 11.19
N THR A 17 0.07 9.18 11.76
CA THR A 17 -0.08 9.35 13.21
C THR A 17 -1.41 8.80 13.73
N GLY A 18 -1.55 8.61 15.04
CA GLY A 18 -2.76 8.07 15.64
C GLY A 18 -3.04 6.66 15.14
N ASP A 19 -4.26 6.40 14.67
CA ASP A 19 -4.68 5.08 14.16
C ASP A 19 -4.27 4.81 12.71
N GLN A 20 -3.73 5.81 12.01
CA GLN A 20 -3.37 5.69 10.60
C GLN A 20 -2.34 4.56 10.33
N PRO A 21 -1.25 4.40 11.10
CA PRO A 21 -0.27 3.33 10.87
C PRO A 21 -0.92 1.94 10.87
N GLN A 22 -1.78 1.66 11.85
CA GLN A 22 -2.47 0.39 11.99
C GLN A 22 -3.46 0.17 10.84
N ALA A 23 -4.21 1.20 10.45
CA ALA A 23 -5.13 1.13 9.32
C ALA A 23 -4.40 0.83 8.00
N ILE A 24 -3.26 1.49 7.77
CA ILE A 24 -2.41 1.24 6.59
C ILE A 24 -1.92 -0.22 6.58
N GLU A 25 -1.36 -0.69 7.69
CA GLU A 25 -0.84 -2.05 7.81
C GLU A 25 -1.92 -3.09 7.52
N LYS A 26 -3.11 -2.93 8.13
CA LYS A 26 -4.23 -3.86 7.96
C LYS A 26 -4.70 -3.92 6.51
N LEU A 27 -4.89 -2.77 5.86
CA LEU A 27 -5.32 -2.70 4.47
C LEU A 27 -4.27 -3.32 3.54
N VAL A 28 -3.00 -2.96 3.71
CA VAL A 28 -1.89 -3.51 2.92
C VAL A 28 -1.80 -5.01 3.08
N LYS A 29 -1.98 -5.53 4.30
CA LYS A 29 -2.01 -6.97 4.56
C LYS A 29 -3.18 -7.64 3.85
N GLY A 30 -4.41 -7.12 3.99
CA GLY A 30 -5.59 -7.69 3.34
C GLY A 30 -5.44 -7.78 1.82
N PHE A 31 -4.94 -6.72 1.18
CA PHE A 31 -4.66 -6.75 -0.27
C PHE A 31 -3.58 -7.78 -0.65
N LYS A 32 -2.53 -7.96 0.18
CA LYS A 32 -1.48 -8.97 -0.06
C LYS A 32 -1.97 -10.39 0.15
N GLU A 33 -2.95 -10.59 1.02
CA GLU A 33 -3.62 -11.88 1.23
C GLU A 33 -4.62 -12.21 0.11
N GLY A 34 -4.84 -11.29 -0.84
CA GLY A 34 -5.72 -11.49 -1.99
C GLY A 34 -7.17 -11.08 -1.72
N ASN A 35 -7.45 -10.35 -0.64
CA ASN A 35 -8.79 -9.85 -0.37
C ASN A 35 -9.20 -8.87 -1.48
N GLN A 36 -10.34 -9.13 -2.09
CA GLN A 36 -10.84 -8.31 -3.20
C GLN A 36 -11.44 -6.98 -2.71
N CYS A 37 -11.98 -6.97 -1.48
CA CYS A 37 -12.70 -5.85 -0.92
C CYS A 37 -12.21 -5.56 0.50
N GLU A 38 -11.78 -4.33 0.74
CA GLU A 38 -11.36 -3.83 2.05
C GLU A 38 -12.08 -2.51 2.34
N THR A 39 -12.40 -2.23 3.61
CA THR A 39 -13.08 -1.00 4.01
C THR A 39 -12.24 -0.21 5.01
N LEU A 40 -11.91 1.04 4.66
CA LEU A 40 -11.30 2.00 5.58
C LEU A 40 -12.40 2.77 6.33
N LEU A 41 -12.70 2.35 7.56
CA LEU A 41 -13.59 3.09 8.45
C LEU A 41 -12.81 4.19 9.18
N GLY A 42 -13.25 5.43 9.05
CA GLY A 42 -12.63 6.55 9.78
C GLY A 42 -13.52 7.79 9.83
N VAL A 43 -13.46 8.52 10.93
CA VAL A 43 -14.22 9.76 11.15
C VAL A 43 -13.77 10.88 10.20
N THR A 44 -14.57 11.93 10.03
CA THR A 44 -14.17 13.13 9.27
C THR A 44 -12.95 13.79 9.90
N GLY A 45 -11.99 14.26 9.09
CA GLY A 45 -10.75 14.89 9.58
C GLY A 45 -9.61 13.93 9.97
N SER A 46 -9.86 12.61 10.04
CA SER A 46 -8.83 11.61 10.42
C SER A 46 -7.72 11.37 9.39
N GLY A 47 -7.75 12.03 8.23
CA GLY A 47 -6.72 11.87 7.19
C GLY A 47 -6.88 10.61 6.32
N LYS A 48 -8.11 10.18 6.01
CA LYS A 48 -8.37 9.00 5.14
C LYS A 48 -7.65 9.05 3.79
N THR A 49 -7.55 10.23 3.15
CA THR A 49 -6.81 10.40 1.90
C THR A 49 -5.33 10.10 2.06
N PHE A 50 -4.70 10.63 3.11
CA PHE A 50 -3.30 10.40 3.40
C PHE A 50 -3.03 8.94 3.78
N THR A 51 -3.95 8.32 4.52
CA THR A 51 -3.94 6.88 4.83
C THR A 51 -3.92 6.04 3.55
N MET A 52 -4.85 6.30 2.62
CA MET A 52 -4.90 5.55 1.36
C MET A 52 -3.69 5.82 0.45
N ALA A 53 -3.14 7.03 0.44
CA ALA A 53 -1.93 7.32 -0.32
C ALA A 53 -0.73 6.49 0.17
N ASN A 54 -0.60 6.29 1.49
CA ASN A 54 0.40 5.39 2.06
C ASN A 54 0.15 3.92 1.69
N VAL A 55 -1.11 3.47 1.69
CA VAL A 55 -1.48 2.11 1.25
C VAL A 55 -1.05 1.88 -0.21
N ILE A 56 -1.38 2.82 -1.10
CA ILE A 56 -1.03 2.74 -2.53
C ILE A 56 0.50 2.70 -2.70
N ALA A 57 1.24 3.57 -2.00
CA ALA A 57 2.70 3.58 -2.05
C ALA A 57 3.30 2.21 -1.65
N GLN A 58 2.86 1.63 -0.52
CA GLN A 58 3.38 0.36 -0.03
C GLN A 58 3.03 -0.85 -0.91
N LEU A 59 1.88 -0.82 -1.60
CA LEU A 59 1.51 -1.87 -2.55
C LEU A 59 2.32 -1.75 -3.85
N ASN A 60 2.60 -0.53 -4.29
CA ASN A 60 3.33 -0.27 -5.52
C ASN A 60 4.84 -0.55 -5.39
N GLU A 61 5.45 -0.34 -4.22
CA GLU A 61 6.85 -0.72 -3.96
C GLU A 61 7.12 -2.23 -4.12
N LYS A 62 6.10 -3.08 -3.92
CA LYS A 62 6.24 -4.55 -3.96
C LYS A 62 5.61 -5.21 -5.19
N SER A 63 5.16 -4.44 -6.18
CA SER A 63 4.65 -4.99 -7.44
C SER A 63 5.75 -5.48 -8.39
N ASN A 64 7.04 -5.27 -8.06
CA ASN A 64 8.08 -6.15 -8.59
C ASN A 64 7.91 -7.49 -7.87
N PRO A 65 7.57 -8.59 -8.58
CA PRO A 65 7.38 -9.89 -7.93
C PRO A 65 8.62 -10.18 -7.08
N PRO A 66 8.50 -10.88 -5.92
CA PRO A 66 9.67 -11.49 -5.35
C PRO A 66 10.33 -12.25 -6.50
N ALA A 67 11.59 -11.93 -6.79
CA ALA A 67 12.36 -12.69 -7.75
C ALA A 67 12.02 -14.15 -7.48
N MET A 68 11.39 -14.81 -8.44
CA MET A 68 11.15 -16.24 -8.40
C MET A 68 12.54 -16.84 -8.27
N LEU A 69 12.99 -17.01 -7.03
CA LEU A 69 14.21 -17.71 -6.71
C LEU A 69 13.96 -19.10 -7.27
N GLY A 70 14.80 -19.46 -8.22
CA GLY A 70 14.48 -20.42 -9.25
C GLY A 70 13.82 -21.69 -8.72
N ARG A 71 12.72 -22.07 -9.37
CA ARG A 71 12.54 -23.46 -9.72
C ARG A 71 13.74 -23.84 -10.58
N ILE A 72 14.78 -24.35 -9.95
CA ILE A 72 15.82 -25.14 -10.59
C ILE A 72 15.87 -26.41 -9.75
N GLU A 73 15.57 -27.51 -10.44
CA GLU A 73 15.52 -28.92 -10.00
C GLU A 73 14.24 -29.37 -9.28
#